data_AF-A0A7S2PC11-F1
#
_entry.id   AF-A0A7S2PC11-F1
#
_cell.length_a   1.000
_cell.length_b   1.000
_cell.length_c   1.000
_cell.angle_alpha   90.00
_cell.angle_beta   90.00
_cell.angle_gamma   90.00
#
_symmetry.space_group_name_H-M   'P 1'
#
loop_
_entity.id
_entity.type
_entity.pdbx_description
1 polymer ?
#
loop_
_entity_poly.entity_id
_entity_poly.type
_entity_poly.pdbx_seq_one_letter_code
_entity_poly.pdbx_strand_id
1 'polypeptide(L)'
;DRGGAWREALRVDYANLGAWDHLHINVAPPVLVGGNGTDPVPGRTMMRLMNAAHVDRTWTVVSLAFFERLGPAGCEEALSGTLIASGEADGYPPAGALPTKTGEEWRASCIECAPGAAWIGVLLDSPRTAGCVQFEQSLDAKDATLELTMEVWNGAEWVEQNRFGGLSGGVLLELSGAWQEPADLQQFRVVNLADVEDRWQIFELAFYAGIECTMQIHGSPISSSNEGSAMPVFASDGDLSTAWEAGGVPPFRAGAAWLGQHFANPQ
;
A
#
# COMPACT_ATOMS: atom_id res chain seq x y z
N ASP A 1 -16.87 11.49 53.18
CA ASP A 1 -15.82 11.83 52.21
C ASP A 1 -15.10 10.61 51.68
N ARG A 2 -15.48 10.13 50.49
CA ARG A 2 -14.73 9.13 49.71
C ARG A 2 -14.28 9.81 48.42
N GLY A 3 -13.21 10.61 48.52
CA GLY A 3 -12.59 11.24 47.36
C GLY A 3 -11.70 10.23 46.66
N GLY A 4 -12.16 9.71 45.51
CA GLY A 4 -11.30 8.96 44.60
C GLY A 4 -10.22 9.88 44.07
N ALA A 5 -8.95 9.54 44.32
CA ALA A 5 -7.83 10.26 43.73
C ALA A 5 -7.82 10.00 42.22
N TRP A 6 -7.84 11.08 41.43
CA TRP A 6 -7.59 11.01 40.00
C TRP A 6 -6.22 10.37 39.74
N ARG A 7 -6.18 9.40 38.83
CA ARG A 7 -4.92 8.85 38.30
C ARG A 7 -4.80 9.27 36.85
N GLU A 8 -3.71 9.93 36.54
CA GLU A 8 -3.32 10.29 35.19
C GLU A 8 -3.03 8.99 34.42
N ALA A 9 -3.83 8.69 33.39
CA ALA A 9 -3.74 7.45 32.63
C ALA A 9 -2.82 7.57 31.41
N LEU A 10 -2.65 8.79 30.87
CA LEU A 10 -1.82 9.06 29.71
C LEU A 10 -1.47 10.56 29.69
N ARG A 11 -0.19 10.86 29.49
CA ARG A 11 0.31 12.21 29.23
C ARG A 11 0.92 12.25 27.84
N VAL A 12 0.41 13.13 26.99
CA VAL A 12 0.93 13.32 25.62
C VAL A 12 1.60 14.67 25.57
N ASP A 13 2.93 14.68 25.67
CA ASP A 13 3.72 15.89 25.45
C ASP A 13 4.09 15.92 23.94
N TYR A 14 3.91 17.06 23.27
CA TYR A 14 4.08 17.30 21.81
C TYR A 14 2.92 16.88 20.87
N ALA A 15 1.66 17.11 21.26
CA ALA A 15 0.54 17.05 20.32
C ALA A 15 0.58 18.23 19.33
N ASN A 16 0.86 17.97 18.05
CA ASN A 16 0.78 18.98 17.00
C ASN A 16 -0.69 19.42 16.79
N LEU A 17 -0.91 20.74 16.76
CA LEU A 17 -2.21 21.43 16.73
C LEU A 17 -3.03 21.26 15.42
N GLY A 18 -2.67 20.33 14.53
CA GLY A 18 -3.19 20.26 13.17
C GLY A 18 -4.19 19.12 12.84
N ALA A 19 -4.47 18.20 13.76
CA ALA A 19 -5.21 16.96 13.45
C ALA A 19 -6.31 16.62 14.49
N TRP A 20 -7.19 17.58 14.82
CA TRP A 20 -8.14 17.44 15.93
C TRP A 20 -9.61 17.27 15.57
N ASP A 21 -10.00 17.20 14.29
CA ASP A 21 -11.42 16.94 14.01
C ASP A 21 -11.83 15.49 14.30
N HIS A 22 -10.88 14.56 14.44
CA HIS A 22 -11.14 13.14 14.74
C HIS A 22 -10.03 12.48 15.57
N LEU A 23 -9.83 12.88 16.84
CA LEU A 23 -9.12 11.99 17.78
C LEU A 23 -10.06 10.85 18.19
N HIS A 24 -10.07 9.78 17.39
CA HIS A 24 -10.61 8.50 17.85
C HIS A 24 -9.55 7.87 18.74
N ILE A 25 -9.63 8.11 20.06
CA ILE A 25 -9.06 7.16 21.02
C ILE A 25 -9.92 5.92 20.93
N ASN A 26 -9.66 5.08 19.92
CA ASN A 26 -10.09 3.70 19.94
C ASN A 26 -9.29 3.06 21.08
N VAL A 27 -9.83 3.17 22.30
CA VAL A 27 -9.58 2.18 23.33
C VAL A 27 -10.16 0.90 22.74
N ALA A 28 -9.34 0.19 21.94
CA ALA A 28 -9.52 -1.24 21.82
C ALA A 28 -9.77 -1.71 23.27
N PRO A 29 -10.83 -2.50 23.54
CA PRO A 29 -10.97 -3.10 24.86
C PRO A 29 -9.58 -3.65 25.18
N PRO A 30 -8.99 -3.28 26.34
CA PRO A 30 -7.59 -3.54 26.61
C PRO A 30 -7.37 -4.97 26.18
N VAL A 31 -6.49 -5.16 25.19
CA VAL A 31 -5.96 -6.49 24.96
C VAL A 31 -5.34 -6.80 26.31
N LEU A 32 -6.08 -7.54 27.13
CA LEU A 32 -5.67 -7.99 28.44
C LEU A 32 -4.61 -9.05 28.14
N VAL A 33 -3.45 -8.60 27.64
CA VAL A 33 -2.20 -9.22 28.00
C VAL A 33 -2.23 -9.14 29.53
N GLY A 34 -2.38 -10.29 30.19
CA GLY A 34 -2.60 -10.40 31.63
C GLY A 34 -1.39 -9.96 32.46
N GLY A 35 -0.92 -8.74 32.25
CA GLY A 35 0.17 -8.07 32.94
C GLY A 35 -0.31 -6.68 33.40
N ASN A 36 0.24 -6.20 34.50
CA ASN A 36 0.00 -4.85 34.99
C ASN A 36 0.21 -3.84 33.85
N GLY A 37 -0.75 -2.95 33.60
CA GLY A 37 -0.87 -2.08 32.41
C GLY A 37 0.25 -1.05 32.19
N THR A 38 1.49 -1.52 32.10
CA THR A 38 2.73 -0.78 31.87
C THR A 38 3.71 -1.53 30.96
N ASP A 39 3.40 -2.77 30.56
CA ASP A 39 4.30 -3.53 29.69
C ASP A 39 4.30 -2.89 28.29
N PRO A 40 5.48 -2.52 27.75
CA PRO A 40 5.58 -1.91 26.44
C PRO A 40 5.06 -2.89 25.39
N VAL A 41 4.39 -2.38 24.36
CA VAL A 41 3.95 -3.19 23.21
C VAL A 41 5.18 -3.89 22.63
N PRO A 42 5.23 -5.23 22.60
CA PRO A 42 6.41 -5.94 22.15
C PRO A 42 6.77 -5.57 20.70
N GLY A 43 8.06 -5.51 20.38
CA GLY A 43 8.50 -5.33 19.01
C GLY A 43 7.93 -6.40 18.09
N ARG A 44 7.76 -6.05 16.81
CA ARG A 44 7.25 -6.93 15.75
C ARG A 44 5.81 -7.43 15.97
N THR A 45 5.04 -6.76 16.81
CA THR A 45 3.59 -7.02 16.95
C THR A 45 2.75 -6.09 16.10
N MET A 46 3.32 -5.01 15.56
CA MET A 46 2.59 -4.07 14.69
C MET A 46 3.39 -3.78 13.43
N MET A 47 2.68 -3.73 12.31
CA MET A 47 3.24 -3.36 11.00
C MET A 47 2.20 -2.54 10.25
N ARG A 48 2.63 -1.60 9.40
CA ARG A 48 1.73 -0.76 8.62
C ARG A 48 2.30 -0.41 7.25
N LEU A 49 1.41 -0.22 6.29
CA LEU A 49 1.66 0.44 5.02
C LEU A 49 1.19 1.89 5.13
N MET A 50 2.01 2.80 4.64
CA MET A 50 1.78 4.25 4.68
C MET A 50 1.94 4.82 3.29
N ASN A 51 1.07 5.75 2.90
CA ASN A 51 1.21 6.44 1.61
C ASN A 51 2.51 7.26 1.59
N ALA A 52 3.43 6.96 0.67
CA ALA A 52 4.68 7.71 0.51
C ALA A 52 4.60 8.76 -0.62
N ALA A 53 3.55 8.68 -1.46
CA ALA A 53 3.19 9.72 -2.41
C ALA A 53 1.83 10.34 -2.06
N HIS A 54 1.58 11.54 -2.61
CA HIS A 54 0.30 12.24 -2.50
C HIS A 54 -0.85 11.39 -3.07
N VAL A 55 -2.04 11.55 -2.50
CA VAL A 55 -3.29 10.97 -3.00
C VAL A 55 -4.30 12.09 -3.19
N ASP A 56 -4.86 12.26 -4.39
CA ASP A 56 -5.65 13.45 -4.76
C ASP A 56 -7.02 13.54 -4.06
N ARG A 57 -7.55 12.42 -3.59
CA ARG A 57 -8.78 12.35 -2.79
C ARG A 57 -8.52 11.56 -1.51
N THR A 58 -9.24 10.46 -1.29
CA THR A 58 -9.12 9.62 -0.10
C THR A 58 -8.38 8.35 -0.50
N TRP A 59 -7.33 8.02 0.24
CA TRP A 59 -6.64 6.76 -0.02
C TRP A 59 -7.55 5.59 0.36
N THR A 60 -7.82 4.74 -0.62
CA THR A 60 -8.78 3.64 -0.51
C THR A 60 -8.08 2.31 -0.73
N VAL A 61 -8.17 1.43 0.28
CA VAL A 61 -7.55 0.10 0.27
C VAL A 61 -8.66 -0.94 0.28
N VAL A 62 -8.69 -1.75 -0.78
CA VAL A 62 -9.70 -2.77 -1.06
C VAL A 62 -9.36 -4.07 -0.34
N SER A 63 -8.08 -4.45 -0.34
CA SER A 63 -7.62 -5.71 0.25
C SER A 63 -6.23 -5.55 0.84
N LEU A 64 -6.02 -6.08 2.05
CA LEU A 64 -4.76 -6.08 2.76
C LEU A 64 -4.59 -7.35 3.59
N ALA A 65 -3.51 -8.08 3.32
CA ALA A 65 -3.07 -9.19 4.16
C ALA A 65 -1.55 -9.27 4.24
N PHE A 66 -1.06 -9.62 5.43
CA PHE A 66 0.36 -9.76 5.71
C PHE A 66 0.74 -11.25 5.81
N PHE A 67 1.92 -11.58 5.32
CA PHE A 67 2.39 -12.96 5.19
C PHE A 67 3.86 -13.04 5.59
N GLU A 68 4.27 -14.18 6.16
CA GLU A 68 5.65 -14.34 6.64
C GLU A 68 6.69 -14.33 5.52
N ARG A 69 6.32 -14.81 4.33
CA ARG A 69 7.27 -14.95 3.22
C ARG A 69 6.58 -14.95 1.87
N LEU A 70 7.36 -14.63 0.84
CA LEU A 70 7.03 -14.91 -0.55
C LEU A 70 7.49 -16.34 -0.88
N GLY A 71 6.60 -17.17 -1.38
CA GLY A 71 6.86 -18.53 -1.86
C GLY A 71 6.63 -18.67 -3.36
N PRO A 72 6.80 -19.89 -3.93
CA PRO A 72 6.64 -20.15 -5.35
C PRO A 72 5.22 -19.88 -5.87
N ALA A 73 4.22 -19.96 -5.00
CA ALA A 73 2.81 -19.74 -5.32
C ALA A 73 2.31 -18.33 -4.95
N GLY A 74 3.19 -17.43 -4.51
CA GLY A 74 2.86 -16.08 -4.03
C GLY A 74 3.08 -15.92 -2.53
N CYS A 75 2.41 -14.96 -1.90
CA CYS A 75 2.52 -14.76 -0.45
C CYS A 75 1.99 -15.99 0.33
N GLU A 76 2.80 -16.52 1.26
CA GLU A 76 2.49 -17.74 2.03
C GLU A 76 2.58 -17.49 3.54
N GLU A 77 1.84 -18.29 4.33
CA GLU A 77 1.80 -18.22 5.80
C GLU A 77 1.20 -16.89 6.29
N ALA A 78 -0.13 -16.77 6.15
CA ALA A 78 -0.87 -15.57 6.56
C ALA A 78 -0.70 -15.26 8.05
N LEU A 79 -0.37 -14.01 8.33
CA LEU A 79 -0.26 -13.48 9.68
C LEU A 79 -1.65 -13.08 10.19
N SER A 80 -2.02 -13.63 11.35
CA SER A 80 -3.29 -13.31 12.02
C SER A 80 -3.15 -12.10 12.93
N GLY A 81 -4.16 -11.23 12.89
CA GLY A 81 -4.20 -10.03 13.70
C GLY A 81 -5.43 -9.17 13.42
N THR A 82 -5.49 -8.02 14.09
CA THR A 82 -6.54 -7.01 13.91
C THR A 82 -6.01 -5.88 13.05
N LEU A 83 -6.76 -5.48 12.01
CA LEU A 83 -6.38 -4.32 11.20
C LEU A 83 -6.49 -3.03 12.01
N ILE A 84 -5.49 -2.15 11.85
CA ILE A 84 -5.36 -0.86 12.52
C ILE A 84 -5.08 0.21 11.47
N ALA A 85 -5.47 1.47 11.70
CA ALA A 85 -5.25 2.56 10.75
C ALA A 85 -5.06 3.92 11.42
N SER A 86 -4.60 4.90 10.65
CA SER A 86 -4.45 6.32 11.04
C SER A 86 -5.78 7.04 11.29
N GLY A 87 -6.89 6.40 10.93
CA GLY A 87 -8.24 6.95 10.91
C GLY A 87 -9.06 6.24 9.83
N GLU A 88 -10.34 6.57 9.75
CA GLU A 88 -11.26 6.02 8.75
C GLU A 88 -12.29 7.06 8.34
N ALA A 89 -12.75 7.00 7.10
CA ALA A 89 -13.97 7.69 6.69
C ALA A 89 -15.21 6.94 7.22
N ASP A 90 -16.31 7.67 7.46
CA ASP A 90 -17.56 7.12 7.98
C ASP A 90 -18.05 5.93 7.14
N GLY A 91 -18.14 4.75 7.77
CA GLY A 91 -18.62 3.51 7.13
C GLY A 91 -17.54 2.70 6.40
N TYR A 92 -16.27 3.12 6.44
CA TYR A 92 -15.15 2.44 5.77
C TYR A 92 -14.05 2.04 6.76
N PRO A 93 -14.35 1.16 7.74
CA PRO A 93 -13.41 0.80 8.80
C PRO A 93 -12.22 -0.02 8.27
N PRO A 94 -11.10 -0.11 9.01
CA PRO A 94 -9.94 -0.92 8.63
C PRO A 94 -10.30 -2.36 8.28
N ALA A 95 -11.26 -2.95 9.01
CA ALA A 95 -11.73 -4.31 8.76
C ALA A 95 -12.38 -4.51 7.37
N GLY A 96 -12.79 -3.43 6.69
CA GLY A 96 -13.28 -3.48 5.32
C GLY A 96 -12.20 -3.91 4.33
N ALA A 97 -10.93 -3.64 4.61
CA ALA A 97 -9.80 -4.08 3.78
C ALA A 97 -9.40 -5.55 4.01
N LEU A 98 -10.15 -6.34 4.79
CA LEU A 98 -9.85 -7.76 4.94
C LEU A 98 -10.17 -8.51 3.63
N PRO A 99 -9.30 -9.42 3.15
CA PRO A 99 -9.54 -10.16 1.90
C PRO A 99 -10.84 -10.98 1.88
N THR A 100 -11.39 -11.30 3.05
CA THR A 100 -12.65 -12.04 3.21
C THR A 100 -13.90 -11.16 3.06
N LYS A 101 -13.75 -9.84 3.00
CA LYS A 101 -14.85 -8.85 2.92
C LYS A 101 -15.00 -8.29 1.51
N THR A 102 -15.42 -9.13 0.57
CA THR A 102 -15.61 -8.71 -0.83
C THR A 102 -16.62 -7.56 -0.94
N GLY A 103 -16.20 -6.45 -1.57
CA GLY A 103 -17.03 -5.27 -1.78
C GLY A 103 -17.09 -4.30 -0.59
N GLU A 104 -16.34 -4.59 0.48
CA GLU A 104 -16.01 -3.61 1.52
C GLU A 104 -14.57 -3.10 1.27
N GLU A 105 -14.22 -1.99 1.90
CA GLU A 105 -12.89 -1.37 1.77
C GLU A 105 -12.62 -0.47 2.98
N TRP A 106 -11.35 -0.15 3.21
CA TRP A 106 -10.96 0.94 4.10
C TRP A 106 -10.75 2.21 3.29
N ARG A 107 -11.16 3.35 3.86
CA ARG A 107 -10.87 4.67 3.31
C ARG A 107 -10.25 5.54 4.38
N ALA A 108 -9.16 6.20 4.04
CA ALA A 108 -8.52 7.16 4.92
C ALA A 108 -9.45 8.32 5.26
N SER A 109 -9.31 8.87 6.47
CA SER A 109 -10.09 10.03 6.91
C SER A 109 -9.70 11.34 6.21
N CYS A 110 -8.51 11.40 5.60
CA CYS A 110 -8.05 12.57 4.84
C CYS A 110 -8.61 12.62 3.42
N ILE A 111 -8.67 13.85 2.91
CA ILE A 111 -8.82 14.20 1.50
C ILE A 111 -7.53 14.92 1.10
N GLU A 112 -7.02 14.68 -0.10
CA GLU A 112 -5.71 15.19 -0.53
C GLU A 112 -4.60 14.75 0.44
N CYS A 113 -4.55 13.43 0.69
CA CYS A 113 -3.66 12.87 1.70
C CYS A 113 -2.18 13.13 1.32
N ALA A 114 -1.54 14.00 2.10
CA ALA A 114 -0.11 14.26 1.98
C ALA A 114 0.72 12.98 2.23
N PRO A 115 1.96 12.90 1.70
CA PRO A 115 2.87 11.82 2.04
C PRO A 115 2.99 11.62 3.55
N GLY A 116 2.74 10.39 4.00
CA GLY A 116 2.80 9.96 5.39
C GLY A 116 1.54 10.23 6.22
N ALA A 117 0.51 10.86 5.65
CA ALA A 117 -0.68 11.23 6.38
C ALA A 117 -1.62 10.05 6.68
N ALA A 118 -1.67 9.06 5.79
CA ALA A 118 -2.57 7.92 5.89
C ALA A 118 -1.80 6.60 5.99
N TRP A 119 -2.21 5.74 6.92
CA TRP A 119 -1.64 4.40 7.06
C TRP A 119 -2.70 3.38 7.47
N ILE A 120 -2.52 2.15 7.01
CA ILE A 120 -3.29 0.97 7.41
C ILE A 120 -2.31 -0.19 7.67
N GLY A 121 -2.59 -1.01 8.66
CA GLY A 121 -1.68 -2.04 9.12
C GLY A 121 -2.37 -3.12 9.93
N VAL A 122 -1.57 -3.94 10.60
CA VAL A 122 -2.03 -5.05 11.43
C VAL A 122 -1.37 -5.00 12.80
N LEU A 123 -2.17 -5.23 13.84
CA LEU A 123 -1.73 -5.62 15.18
C LEU A 123 -1.84 -7.15 15.28
N LEU A 124 -0.70 -7.82 15.41
CA LEU A 124 -0.55 -9.26 15.44
C LEU A 124 -0.76 -9.83 16.84
N ASP A 125 -1.28 -11.06 16.89
CA ASP A 125 -1.49 -11.80 18.14
C ASP A 125 -0.16 -12.22 18.81
N SER A 126 0.93 -12.27 18.03
CA SER A 126 2.28 -12.60 18.51
C SER A 126 3.36 -11.91 17.66
N PRO A 127 4.57 -11.66 18.21
CA PRO A 127 5.66 -11.03 17.47
C PRO A 127 6.08 -11.84 16.23
N ARG A 128 5.88 -11.28 15.02
CA ARG A 128 6.29 -11.88 13.73
C ARG A 128 6.74 -10.80 12.75
N THR A 129 7.39 -11.21 11.67
CA THR A 129 7.81 -10.30 10.60
C THR A 129 7.13 -10.70 9.32
N ALA A 130 6.52 -9.75 8.61
CA ALA A 130 6.06 -10.01 7.24
C ALA A 130 7.23 -9.88 6.26
N GLY A 131 7.37 -10.90 5.42
CA GLY A 131 8.22 -10.89 4.23
C GLY A 131 7.44 -10.66 2.94
N CYS A 132 6.09 -10.68 2.99
CA CYS A 132 5.21 -10.46 1.86
C CYS A 132 3.90 -9.80 2.32
N VAL A 133 3.36 -8.91 1.49
CA VAL A 133 2.07 -8.26 1.72
C VAL A 133 1.24 -8.35 0.46
N GLN A 134 0.04 -8.94 0.57
CA GLN A 134 -0.95 -8.82 -0.50
C GLN A 134 -1.74 -7.53 -0.27
N PHE A 135 -1.73 -6.67 -1.29
CA PHE A 135 -2.25 -5.33 -1.21
C PHE A 135 -3.00 -4.97 -2.49
N GLU A 136 -4.22 -4.46 -2.33
CA GLU A 136 -5.02 -3.91 -3.42
C GLU A 136 -5.61 -2.57 -2.98
N GLN A 137 -5.47 -1.56 -3.82
CA GLN A 137 -6.05 -0.23 -3.64
C GLN A 137 -7.02 0.10 -4.78
N SER A 138 -7.76 1.18 -4.62
CA SER A 138 -8.76 1.64 -5.60
C SER A 138 -8.21 1.68 -7.04
N LEU A 139 -9.05 1.30 -7.99
CA LEU A 139 -8.80 1.46 -9.43
C LEU A 139 -8.84 2.94 -9.87
N ASP A 140 -9.48 3.82 -9.10
CA ASP A 140 -9.46 5.26 -9.37
C ASP A 140 -8.13 5.84 -8.87
N ALA A 141 -7.32 6.38 -9.78
CA ALA A 141 -5.99 6.86 -9.44
C ALA A 141 -5.99 8.01 -8.43
N LYS A 142 -7.10 8.74 -8.35
CA LYS A 142 -7.29 9.80 -7.36
C LYS A 142 -7.40 9.27 -5.92
N ASP A 143 -7.74 7.98 -5.75
CA ASP A 143 -7.89 7.32 -4.46
C ASP A 143 -6.74 6.34 -4.16
N ALA A 144 -5.67 6.38 -4.95
CA ALA A 144 -4.55 5.45 -4.88
C ALA A 144 -3.22 6.21 -4.75
N THR A 145 -2.21 5.53 -4.21
CA THR A 145 -0.84 6.07 -4.11
C THR A 145 0.11 5.25 -4.98
N LEU A 146 1.09 5.91 -5.59
CA LEU A 146 2.15 5.28 -6.37
C LEU A 146 3.28 4.70 -5.52
N GLU A 147 3.38 5.16 -4.27
CA GLU A 147 4.46 4.78 -3.39
C GLU A 147 3.94 4.45 -2.00
N LEU A 148 4.47 3.39 -1.41
CA LEU A 148 4.19 3.00 -0.04
C LEU A 148 5.48 2.84 0.75
N THR A 149 5.44 3.21 2.01
CA THR A 149 6.42 2.81 3.00
C THR A 149 5.81 1.76 3.92
N MET A 150 6.48 0.63 4.10
CA MET A 150 6.16 -0.34 5.13
C MET A 150 7.00 -0.07 6.36
N GLU A 151 6.35 0.03 7.51
CA GLU A 151 6.99 0.21 8.79
C GLU A 151 6.63 -0.92 9.76
N VAL A 152 7.56 -1.22 10.66
CA VAL A 152 7.38 -2.18 11.74
C VAL A 152 7.71 -1.54 13.08
N TRP A 153 6.88 -1.82 14.08
CA TRP A 153 7.13 -1.40 15.45
C TRP A 153 8.27 -2.20 16.06
N ASN A 154 9.34 -1.55 16.53
CA ASN A 154 10.49 -2.24 17.13
C ASN A 154 10.38 -2.43 18.66
N GLY A 155 9.29 -1.98 19.28
CA GLY A 155 9.11 -1.95 20.74
C GLY A 155 9.19 -0.54 21.33
N ALA A 156 9.74 0.41 20.59
CA ALA A 156 9.96 1.79 21.02
C ALA A 156 9.51 2.82 19.96
N GLU A 157 9.74 2.53 18.68
CA GLU A 157 9.40 3.41 17.57
C GLU A 157 9.01 2.61 16.31
N TRP A 158 8.42 3.33 15.35
CA TRP A 158 8.20 2.82 14.01
C TRP A 158 9.50 2.90 13.21
N VAL A 159 9.88 1.81 12.58
CA VAL A 159 11.07 1.73 11.74
C VAL A 159 10.65 1.34 10.34
N GLU A 160 11.11 2.10 9.35
CA GLU A 160 10.94 1.75 7.94
C GLU A 160 11.64 0.41 7.64
N GLN A 161 10.88 -0.52 7.09
CA GLN A 161 11.37 -1.82 6.64
C GLN A 161 11.55 -1.85 5.12
N ASN A 162 10.57 -1.35 4.37
CA ASN A 162 10.58 -1.38 2.90
C ASN A 162 9.91 -0.13 2.34
N ARG A 163 10.29 0.22 1.10
CA ARG A 163 9.61 1.23 0.29
C ARG A 163 9.30 0.64 -1.08
N PHE A 164 8.05 0.77 -1.50
CA PHE A 164 7.54 0.26 -2.76
C PHE A 164 7.13 1.43 -3.64
N GLY A 165 7.50 1.40 -4.92
CA GLY A 165 7.15 2.45 -5.88
C GLY A 165 6.59 1.87 -7.17
N GLY A 166 5.99 2.75 -7.97
CA GLY A 166 5.35 2.40 -9.24
C GLY A 166 4.13 1.50 -9.07
N LEU A 167 3.39 1.67 -7.98
CA LEU A 167 2.24 0.81 -7.65
C LEU A 167 1.05 1.07 -8.59
N SER A 168 0.30 0.03 -8.89
CA SER A 168 -1.00 0.13 -9.57
C SER A 168 -2.15 0.03 -8.57
N GLY A 169 -3.34 0.47 -8.98
CA GLY A 169 -4.59 0.14 -8.30
C GLY A 169 -5.46 -0.80 -9.13
N GLY A 170 -6.53 -1.32 -8.52
CA GLY A 170 -7.48 -2.25 -9.15
C GLY A 170 -6.91 -3.64 -9.47
N VAL A 171 -5.77 -3.98 -8.89
CA VAL A 171 -5.12 -5.29 -9.04
C VAL A 171 -4.44 -5.66 -7.73
N LEU A 172 -4.45 -6.95 -7.40
CA LEU A 172 -3.75 -7.47 -6.23
C LEU A 172 -2.24 -7.45 -6.49
N LEU A 173 -1.50 -6.77 -5.62
CA LEU A 173 -0.04 -6.67 -5.62
C LEU A 173 0.56 -7.57 -4.54
N GLU A 174 1.70 -8.19 -4.83
CA GLU A 174 2.50 -8.94 -3.86
C GLU A 174 3.77 -8.16 -3.52
N LEU A 175 3.68 -7.32 -2.49
CA LEU A 175 4.77 -6.46 -2.05
C LEU A 175 5.74 -7.26 -1.19
N SER A 176 6.99 -7.34 -1.63
CA SER A 176 8.04 -8.12 -0.96
C SER A 176 9.41 -7.47 -1.18
N GLY A 177 10.47 -8.04 -0.60
CA GLY A 177 11.84 -7.63 -0.89
C GLY A 177 12.18 -7.68 -2.38
N ALA A 178 11.58 -8.61 -3.14
CA ALA A 178 11.80 -8.73 -4.59
C ALA A 178 11.15 -7.59 -5.39
N TRP A 179 10.18 -6.86 -4.83
CA TRP A 179 9.64 -5.65 -5.44
C TRP A 179 10.65 -4.50 -5.40
N GLN A 180 11.35 -4.37 -4.27
CA GLN A 180 12.33 -3.30 -4.02
C GLN A 180 13.68 -3.59 -4.69
N GLU A 181 14.13 -4.83 -4.59
CA GLU A 181 15.39 -5.32 -5.16
C GLU A 181 15.08 -6.50 -6.10
N PRO A 182 14.50 -6.22 -7.28
CA PRO A 182 14.16 -7.26 -8.25
C PRO A 182 15.42 -7.96 -8.75
N ALA A 183 15.34 -9.28 -8.90
CA ALA A 183 16.36 -10.04 -9.59
C ALA A 183 16.35 -9.73 -11.10
N ASP A 184 17.39 -10.20 -11.81
CA ASP A 184 17.44 -10.12 -13.26
C ASP A 184 16.17 -10.73 -13.87
N LEU A 185 15.63 -10.08 -14.91
CA LEU A 185 14.42 -10.52 -15.63
C LEU A 185 13.15 -10.59 -14.76
N GLN A 186 13.10 -9.82 -13.66
CA GLN A 186 11.93 -9.74 -12.81
C GLN A 186 11.13 -8.44 -13.00
N GLN A 187 11.74 -7.41 -13.59
CA GLN A 187 11.06 -6.18 -13.98
C GLN A 187 11.41 -5.81 -15.41
N PHE A 188 10.37 -5.47 -16.17
CA PHE A 188 10.51 -4.99 -17.54
C PHE A 188 9.69 -3.73 -17.71
N ARG A 189 10.19 -2.78 -18.50
CA ARG A 189 9.49 -1.54 -18.81
C ARG A 189 9.71 -1.10 -20.25
N VAL A 190 8.67 -0.53 -20.84
CA VAL A 190 8.72 0.28 -22.04
C VAL A 190 8.95 1.73 -21.61
N VAL A 191 9.88 2.41 -22.28
CA VAL A 191 10.33 3.77 -21.94
C VAL A 191 10.39 4.62 -23.20
N ASN A 192 10.02 5.90 -23.09
CA ASN A 192 10.15 6.83 -24.22
C ASN A 192 11.64 7.16 -24.46
N LEU A 193 12.15 6.89 -25.66
CA LEU A 193 13.57 7.18 -26.01
C LEU A 193 13.79 8.59 -26.57
N ALA A 194 12.71 9.28 -26.91
CA ALA A 194 12.72 10.65 -27.39
C ALA A 194 11.73 11.49 -26.58
N ASP A 195 11.90 12.80 -26.63
CA ASP A 195 10.98 13.74 -26.02
C ASP A 195 9.59 13.62 -26.67
N VAL A 196 8.54 13.58 -25.84
CA VAL A 196 7.15 13.56 -26.27
C VAL A 196 6.51 14.89 -25.88
N GLU A 197 6.13 15.68 -26.89
CA GLU A 197 5.65 17.07 -26.71
C GLU A 197 4.25 17.17 -26.10
N ASP A 198 3.44 16.14 -26.27
CA ASP A 198 2.07 16.08 -25.78
C ASP A 198 1.90 14.84 -24.92
N ARG A 199 0.98 13.93 -25.27
CA ARG A 199 0.66 12.76 -24.44
C ARG A 199 1.47 11.55 -24.85
N TRP A 200 1.89 10.77 -23.84
CA TRP A 200 2.41 9.44 -24.05
C TRP A 200 1.46 8.41 -23.43
N GLN A 201 0.86 7.59 -24.29
CA GLN A 201 -0.18 6.65 -23.92
C GLN A 201 0.21 5.24 -24.39
N ILE A 202 -0.15 4.24 -23.58
CA ILE A 202 -0.02 2.83 -23.91
C ILE A 202 -1.38 2.18 -23.67
N PHE A 203 -2.03 1.77 -24.76
CA PHE A 203 -3.35 1.13 -24.72
C PHE A 203 -3.27 -0.30 -24.22
N GLU A 204 -2.27 -1.06 -24.65
CA GLU A 204 -2.07 -2.44 -24.20
C GLU A 204 -0.58 -2.79 -24.16
N LEU A 205 -0.21 -3.53 -23.13
CA LEU A 205 1.13 -4.05 -22.89
C LEU A 205 1.02 -5.48 -22.36
N ALA A 206 1.50 -6.42 -23.17
CA ALA A 206 1.59 -7.83 -22.80
C ALA A 206 3.03 -8.33 -22.98
N PHE A 207 3.47 -9.16 -22.05
CA PHE A 207 4.76 -9.82 -22.10
C PHE A 207 4.57 -11.30 -22.45
N TYR A 208 5.49 -11.85 -23.23
CA TYR A 208 5.44 -13.24 -23.69
C TYR A 208 6.78 -13.92 -23.47
N ALA A 209 6.74 -15.20 -23.10
CA ALA A 209 7.91 -16.05 -22.96
C ALA A 209 8.13 -16.94 -24.20
N GLY A 210 9.41 -17.21 -24.48
CA GLY A 210 9.84 -18.06 -25.58
C GLY A 210 9.95 -17.33 -26.93
N ILE A 211 10.71 -17.91 -27.86
CA ILE A 211 10.99 -17.32 -29.18
C ILE A 211 9.75 -17.18 -30.07
N GLU A 212 8.70 -17.98 -29.80
CA GLU A 212 7.46 -17.97 -30.57
C GLU A 212 6.44 -16.95 -30.04
N CYS A 213 6.70 -16.32 -28.88
CA CYS A 213 5.81 -15.37 -28.23
C CYS A 213 4.36 -15.86 -28.06
N THR A 214 4.16 -17.16 -27.82
CA THR A 214 2.83 -17.78 -27.68
C THR A 214 2.36 -17.93 -26.23
N MET A 215 3.29 -17.85 -25.28
CA MET A 215 3.00 -18.00 -23.85
C MET A 215 3.02 -16.62 -23.20
N GLN A 216 1.84 -16.03 -22.98
CA GLN A 216 1.75 -14.78 -22.23
C GLN A 216 2.18 -15.03 -20.79
N ILE A 217 3.05 -14.16 -20.28
CA ILE A 217 3.43 -14.12 -18.86
C ILE A 217 2.73 -12.93 -18.21
N HIS A 218 2.29 -13.14 -16.97
CA HIS A 218 1.52 -12.16 -16.22
C HIS A 218 2.33 -11.67 -15.03
N GLY A 219 2.43 -10.34 -14.90
CA GLY A 219 2.99 -9.67 -13.75
C GLY A 219 2.07 -8.56 -13.26
N SER A 220 2.46 -7.92 -12.15
CA SER A 220 1.81 -6.73 -11.64
C SER A 220 2.23 -5.51 -12.45
N PRO A 221 1.30 -4.73 -13.01
CA PRO A 221 1.61 -3.48 -13.71
C PRO A 221 2.35 -2.50 -12.81
N ILE A 222 3.40 -1.86 -13.36
CA ILE A 222 4.18 -0.81 -12.69
C ILE A 222 4.39 0.39 -13.62
N SER A 223 4.46 1.61 -13.10
CA SER A 223 4.66 2.80 -13.93
C SER A 223 5.44 3.93 -13.24
N SER A 224 5.82 4.93 -14.03
CA SER A 224 6.34 6.21 -13.56
C SER A 224 5.27 7.13 -12.94
N SER A 225 3.99 6.87 -13.19
CA SER A 225 2.89 7.81 -12.91
C SER A 225 1.50 7.17 -13.02
N ASN A 226 0.51 7.77 -12.36
CA ASN A 226 -0.90 7.37 -12.42
C ASN A 226 -1.85 8.60 -12.42
N GLU A 227 -1.57 9.65 -13.18
CA GLU A 227 -2.39 10.87 -13.07
C GLU A 227 -3.82 10.68 -13.65
N GLY A 228 -4.82 11.17 -12.92
CA GLY A 228 -6.21 11.21 -13.39
C GLY A 228 -6.89 9.84 -13.42
N SER A 229 -7.24 9.39 -14.63
CA SER A 229 -7.94 8.11 -14.86
C SER A 229 -7.06 7.11 -15.61
N ALA A 230 -5.74 7.23 -15.54
CA ALA A 230 -4.82 6.48 -16.39
C ALA A 230 -3.89 5.59 -15.54
N MET A 231 -4.49 4.60 -14.88
CA MET A 231 -3.77 3.62 -14.08
C MET A 231 -2.94 2.65 -14.91
N PRO A 232 -1.84 2.10 -14.37
CA PRO A 232 -1.03 1.10 -15.08
C PRO A 232 -1.83 -0.13 -15.52
N VAL A 233 -2.83 -0.52 -14.74
CA VAL A 233 -3.70 -1.67 -15.05
C VAL A 233 -4.51 -1.50 -16.34
N PHE A 234 -4.80 -0.27 -16.78
CA PHE A 234 -5.55 0.00 -18.03
C PHE A 234 -4.74 -0.29 -19.30
N ALA A 235 -3.46 -0.63 -19.17
CA ALA A 235 -2.67 -1.11 -20.28
C ALA A 235 -2.49 -2.64 -20.22
N SER A 236 -3.28 -3.33 -19.40
CA SER A 236 -3.20 -4.78 -19.22
C SER A 236 -4.57 -5.42 -18.93
N ASP A 237 -5.65 -4.69 -19.18
CA ASP A 237 -7.03 -5.12 -18.93
C ASP A 237 -7.69 -5.78 -20.16
N GLY A 238 -7.06 -5.69 -21.34
CA GLY A 238 -7.57 -6.24 -22.59
C GLY A 238 -8.63 -5.38 -23.26
N ASP A 239 -8.86 -4.16 -22.78
CA ASP A 239 -9.80 -3.20 -23.33
C ASP A 239 -9.07 -2.09 -24.10
N LEU A 240 -9.10 -2.17 -25.44
CA LEU A 240 -8.51 -1.14 -26.31
C LEU A 240 -9.15 0.25 -26.20
N SER A 241 -10.22 0.43 -25.42
CA SER A 241 -10.82 1.73 -25.12
C SER A 241 -10.22 2.42 -23.90
N THR A 242 -9.44 1.71 -23.09
CA THR A 242 -8.69 2.25 -21.95
C THR A 242 -7.20 2.34 -22.31
N ALA A 243 -6.44 3.09 -21.53
CA ALA A 243 -4.99 3.21 -21.70
C ALA A 243 -4.35 3.70 -20.40
N TRP A 244 -3.10 3.32 -20.19
CA TRP A 244 -2.20 4.06 -19.31
C TRP A 244 -1.72 5.34 -20.01
N GLU A 245 -1.57 6.41 -19.24
CA GLU A 245 -1.08 7.71 -19.70
C GLU A 245 0.00 8.22 -18.74
N ALA A 246 1.07 8.76 -19.30
CA ALA A 246 2.10 9.43 -18.53
C ALA A 246 1.50 10.64 -17.80
N GLY A 247 1.68 10.67 -16.48
CA GLY A 247 1.32 11.80 -15.63
C GLY A 247 2.44 12.84 -15.60
N GLY A 248 2.06 14.09 -15.33
CA GLY A 248 2.91 15.26 -15.34
C GLY A 248 2.60 16.21 -16.50
N VAL A 249 3.35 17.31 -16.54
CA VAL A 249 3.18 18.34 -17.57
C VAL A 249 4.15 18.08 -18.74
N PRO A 250 3.66 17.93 -19.98
CA PRO A 250 4.51 17.81 -21.16
C PRO A 250 5.45 19.03 -21.34
N PRO A 251 6.61 18.89 -22.01
CA PRO A 251 7.04 17.68 -22.71
C PRO A 251 7.62 16.61 -21.78
N PHE A 252 7.33 15.35 -22.07
CA PHE A 252 7.95 14.20 -21.40
C PHE A 252 9.32 13.94 -22.00
N ARG A 253 10.38 14.28 -21.26
CA ARG A 253 11.77 14.05 -21.69
C ARG A 253 12.05 12.57 -21.92
N ALA A 254 12.99 12.27 -22.81
CA ALA A 254 13.50 10.92 -22.99
C ALA A 254 13.85 10.25 -21.64
N GLY A 255 13.27 9.08 -21.38
CA GLY A 255 13.48 8.31 -20.16
C GLY A 255 12.56 8.65 -18.99
N ALA A 256 11.81 9.76 -19.06
CA ALA A 256 11.03 10.25 -17.93
C ALA A 256 9.75 9.44 -17.68
N ALA A 257 9.10 9.00 -18.76
CA ALA A 257 7.88 8.25 -18.66
C ALA A 257 8.15 6.78 -18.97
N TRP A 258 7.60 5.87 -18.16
CA TRP A 258 7.68 4.44 -18.41
C TRP A 258 6.49 3.66 -17.84
N LEU A 259 6.20 2.52 -18.46
CA LEU A 259 5.21 1.54 -18.02
C LEU A 259 5.80 0.14 -18.17
N GLY A 260 5.48 -0.75 -17.24
CA GLY A 260 6.09 -2.07 -17.18
C GLY A 260 5.29 -3.08 -16.38
N GLN A 261 5.92 -4.23 -16.16
CA GLN A 261 5.43 -5.27 -15.27
C GLN A 261 6.53 -5.71 -14.31
N HIS A 262 6.13 -5.98 -13.07
CA HIS A 262 6.89 -6.69 -12.07
C HIS A 262 6.38 -8.12 -11.95
N PHE A 263 7.28 -9.10 -12.01
CA PHE A 263 6.96 -10.51 -11.87
C PHE A 263 7.35 -11.00 -10.47
N ALA A 264 6.58 -11.93 -9.89
CA ALA A 264 6.91 -12.51 -8.59
C ALA A 264 8.21 -13.34 -8.61
N ASN A 265 8.57 -13.88 -9.78
CA ASN A 265 9.79 -14.65 -10.03
C ASN A 265 10.49 -14.14 -11.30
N PRO A 266 11.81 -14.35 -11.45
CA PRO A 266 12.53 -14.14 -12.71
C PRO A 266 11.90 -14.90 -13.89
N GLN A 267 11.89 -14.29 -15.07
CA GLN A 267 11.28 -14.81 -16.31
C GLN A 267 12.30 -15.38 -17.30
#